data_AF-X1UDQ4-F1
#
_entry.id   AF-X1UDQ4-F1
#
_cell.length_a   1.000
_cell.length_b   1.000
_cell.length_c   1.000
_cell.angle_alpha   90.00
_cell.angle_beta   90.00
_cell.angle_gamma   90.00
#
_symmetry.space_group_name_H-M   'P 1'
#
loop_
_entity.id
_entity.type
_entity.pdbx_description
1 polymer ?
#
loop_
_entity_poly.entity_id
_entity_poly.type
_entity_poly.pdbx_seq_one_letter_code
_entity_poly.pdbx_strand_id
1 'polypeptide(L)'
;GDPITTEILAKIPYKLIKNIKLANRLSSEDIIRLKYSFQEIGNIRPFWATLKWLLFQINENSALKDIIEDTIDEVMSEFNDLKYVKKWYQHHDKWYNPFDRADMIQACIFFLEKFKILSFEKLSGIIEYMISKLSGNNDSDGAIKLFNTVSQKIQYVVMGHTHFPLQQPLFFDQQDNGKIRECLYLNTGTWIKNYYTCREGNGFIGWKNINYVVVYTPEEKPNKHDLPVFETWRGVEKRDE
;
A
#
# COMPACT_ATOMS: atom_id res chain seq x y z
N GLY A 1 6.35 2.65 -4.65
CA GLY A 1 4.92 2.65 -5.00
C GLY A 1 4.73 2.45 -6.48
N ASP A 2 5.20 3.40 -7.29
CA ASP A 2 4.74 3.53 -8.69
C ASP A 2 4.88 2.31 -9.61
N PRO A 3 6.03 1.64 -9.74
CA PRO A 3 6.17 0.57 -10.72
C PRO A 3 5.35 -0.67 -10.38
N ILE A 4 5.27 -1.05 -9.11
CA ILE A 4 4.49 -2.22 -8.68
C ILE A 4 3.00 -1.95 -8.89
N THR A 5 2.53 -0.76 -8.50
CA THR A 5 1.11 -0.40 -8.69
C THR A 5 0.72 -0.35 -10.17
N THR A 6 1.56 0.24 -11.02
CA THR A 6 1.23 0.43 -12.44
C THR A 6 1.46 -0.82 -13.29
N GLU A 7 2.54 -1.56 -13.06
CA GLU A 7 2.91 -2.69 -13.92
C GLU A 7 2.45 -4.04 -13.40
N ILE A 8 2.15 -4.16 -12.11
CA ILE A 8 1.65 -5.42 -11.54
C ILE A 8 0.16 -5.26 -11.22
N LEU A 9 -0.17 -4.34 -10.31
CA LEU A 9 -1.53 -4.27 -9.75
C LEU A 9 -2.57 -3.80 -10.76
N ALA A 10 -2.23 -2.92 -11.69
CA ALA A 10 -3.15 -2.52 -12.76
C ALA A 10 -3.22 -3.55 -13.91
N LYS A 11 -2.12 -4.28 -14.18
CA LYS A 11 -2.07 -5.26 -15.29
C LYS A 11 -2.78 -6.58 -14.95
N ILE A 12 -2.67 -7.07 -13.72
CA ILE A 12 -3.35 -8.31 -13.29
C ILE A 12 -4.85 -8.30 -13.62
N PRO A 13 -5.68 -7.33 -13.17
CA PRO A 13 -7.11 -7.32 -13.48
C PRO A 13 -7.36 -7.21 -14.98
N TYR A 14 -6.59 -6.42 -15.70
CA TYR A 14 -6.75 -6.26 -17.16
C TYR A 14 -6.52 -7.58 -17.91
N LYS A 15 -5.38 -8.23 -17.64
CA LYS A 15 -5.00 -9.48 -18.30
C LYS A 15 -5.90 -10.64 -17.87
N LEU A 16 -6.27 -10.70 -16.60
CA LEU A 16 -7.15 -11.75 -16.09
C LEU A 16 -8.48 -11.76 -16.85
N ILE A 17 -9.10 -10.58 -17.01
CA ILE A 17 -10.37 -10.46 -17.73
C ILE A 17 -10.21 -10.79 -19.21
N LYS A 18 -9.07 -10.43 -19.83
CA LYS A 18 -8.77 -10.84 -21.20
C LYS A 18 -8.67 -12.37 -21.33
N ASN A 19 -7.92 -13.02 -20.44
CA ASN A 19 -7.68 -14.47 -20.47
C ASN A 19 -8.95 -15.27 -20.18
N ILE A 20 -9.80 -14.81 -19.26
CA ILE A 20 -11.09 -15.43 -18.96
C ILE A 20 -12.06 -15.32 -20.12
N LYS A 21 -12.13 -14.16 -20.78
CA LYS A 21 -12.97 -13.98 -21.99
C LYS A 21 -12.55 -14.92 -23.11
N LEU A 22 -11.25 -15.15 -23.28
CA LEU A 22 -10.72 -16.10 -24.26
C LEU A 22 -11.04 -17.56 -23.89
N ALA A 23 -11.00 -17.90 -22.61
CA ALA A 23 -11.32 -19.24 -22.13
C ALA A 23 -12.82 -19.57 -22.21
N ASN A 24 -13.69 -18.55 -22.28
CA ASN A 24 -15.15 -18.66 -22.38
C ASN A 24 -15.79 -19.58 -21.30
N ARG A 25 -15.26 -19.52 -20.07
CA ARG A 25 -15.65 -20.42 -18.95
C ARG A 25 -16.69 -19.83 -17.98
N LEU A 26 -17.03 -18.55 -18.10
CA LEU A 26 -17.86 -17.84 -17.11
C LEU A 26 -19.01 -17.07 -17.76
N SER A 27 -20.07 -16.88 -16.98
CA SER A 27 -21.16 -15.96 -17.32
C SER A 27 -20.65 -14.50 -17.35
N SER A 28 -21.40 -13.62 -18.02
CA SER A 28 -21.06 -12.18 -18.04
C SER A 28 -21.10 -11.55 -16.65
N GLU A 29 -22.00 -12.01 -15.78
CA GLU A 29 -22.13 -11.52 -14.40
C GLU A 29 -20.94 -11.93 -13.53
N ASP A 30 -20.49 -13.19 -13.64
CA ASP A 30 -19.31 -13.67 -12.92
C ASP A 30 -18.03 -12.94 -13.35
N ILE A 31 -17.89 -12.65 -14.65
CA ILE A 31 -16.77 -11.85 -15.18
C ILE A 31 -16.79 -10.44 -14.57
N ILE A 32 -17.96 -9.82 -14.45
CA ILE A 32 -18.11 -8.49 -13.84
C ILE A 32 -17.74 -8.54 -12.35
N ARG A 33 -18.24 -9.52 -11.60
CA ARG A 33 -17.91 -9.70 -10.17
C ARG A 33 -16.42 -9.87 -9.97
N LEU A 34 -15.79 -10.74 -10.75
CA LEU A 34 -14.36 -11.00 -10.67
C LEU A 34 -13.54 -9.76 -11.04
N LYS A 35 -13.96 -9.03 -12.08
CA LYS A 35 -13.32 -7.76 -12.46
C LYS A 35 -13.31 -6.79 -11.29
N TYR A 36 -14.44 -6.57 -10.64
CA TYR A 36 -14.51 -5.67 -9.48
C TYR A 36 -13.60 -6.15 -8.35
N SER A 37 -13.66 -7.43 -7.97
CA SER A 37 -12.79 -7.99 -6.91
C SER A 37 -11.29 -7.79 -7.19
N PHE A 38 -10.84 -7.97 -8.44
CA PHE A 38 -9.44 -7.78 -8.80
C PHE A 38 -9.06 -6.31 -9.01
N GLN A 39 -10.01 -5.41 -9.30
CA GLN A 39 -9.75 -3.96 -9.35
C GLN A 39 -9.50 -3.37 -7.95
N GLU A 40 -10.09 -3.95 -6.91
CA GLU A 40 -9.86 -3.55 -5.51
C GLU A 40 -8.46 -3.91 -4.98
N ILE A 41 -7.62 -4.56 -5.77
CA ILE A 41 -6.26 -4.95 -5.38
C ILE A 41 -5.38 -3.75 -4.97
N GLY A 42 -5.61 -2.57 -5.56
CA GLY A 42 -4.93 -1.32 -5.18
C GLY A 42 -5.39 -0.74 -3.85
N ASN A 43 -6.50 -1.24 -3.31
CA ASN A 43 -7.18 -0.74 -2.11
C ASN A 43 -6.90 -1.60 -0.87
N ILE A 44 -6.05 -2.62 -0.99
CA ILE A 44 -5.67 -3.48 0.13
C ILE A 44 -4.67 -2.74 1.03
N ARG A 45 -4.91 -2.76 2.35
CA ARG A 45 -4.05 -2.12 3.35
C ARG A 45 -3.71 -3.09 4.49
N PRO A 46 -2.43 -3.16 4.94
CA PRO A 46 -1.26 -2.48 4.37
C PRO A 46 -0.93 -3.02 2.96
N PHE A 47 -0.18 -2.26 2.16
CA PHE A 47 0.12 -2.62 0.76
C PHE A 47 0.64 -4.05 0.59
N TRP A 48 1.45 -4.53 1.53
CA TRP A 48 2.00 -5.89 1.52
C TRP A 48 0.93 -6.99 1.63
N ALA A 49 -0.25 -6.69 2.18
CA ALA A 49 -1.37 -7.64 2.22
C ALA A 49 -2.00 -7.88 0.84
N THR A 50 -1.61 -7.13 -0.19
CA THR A 50 -2.00 -7.37 -1.58
C THR A 50 -1.62 -8.77 -2.07
N LEU A 51 -0.50 -9.31 -1.60
CA LEU A 51 -0.09 -10.68 -1.93
C LEU A 51 -1.03 -11.71 -1.31
N LYS A 52 -1.44 -11.49 -0.05
CA LYS A 52 -2.46 -12.32 0.61
C LYS A 52 -3.81 -12.20 -0.08
N TRP A 53 -4.14 -11.03 -0.63
CA TRP A 53 -5.37 -10.82 -1.38
C TRP A 53 -5.39 -11.65 -2.67
N LEU A 54 -4.29 -11.67 -3.43
CA LEU A 54 -4.18 -12.50 -4.63
C LEU A 54 -4.38 -13.99 -4.31
N LEU A 55 -3.70 -14.46 -3.26
CA LEU A 55 -3.87 -15.80 -2.71
C LEU A 55 -5.34 -16.11 -2.36
N PHE A 56 -5.99 -15.19 -1.63
CA PHE A 56 -7.39 -15.31 -1.25
C PHE A 56 -8.30 -15.40 -2.48
N GLN A 57 -8.10 -14.55 -3.49
CA GLN A 57 -8.89 -14.59 -4.73
C GLN A 57 -8.75 -15.91 -5.48
N ILE A 58 -7.57 -16.53 -5.46
CA ILE A 58 -7.35 -17.84 -6.09
C ILE A 58 -8.11 -18.94 -5.35
N ASN A 59 -8.10 -18.92 -4.02
CA ASN A 59 -8.83 -19.89 -3.22
C ASN A 59 -10.36 -19.77 -3.40
N GLU A 60 -10.89 -18.55 -3.34
CA GLU A 60 -12.31 -18.27 -3.53
C GLU A 60 -12.79 -18.59 -4.95
N ASN A 61 -11.90 -18.50 -5.94
CA ASN A 61 -12.21 -18.77 -7.34
C ASN A 61 -11.44 -20.02 -7.83
N SER A 62 -11.48 -21.10 -7.05
CA SER A 62 -10.72 -22.33 -7.32
C SER A 62 -10.96 -22.93 -8.73
N ALA A 63 -12.15 -22.76 -9.30
CA ALA A 63 -12.47 -23.17 -10.67
C ALA A 63 -11.68 -22.40 -11.75
N LEU A 64 -11.16 -21.22 -11.42
CA LEU A 64 -10.38 -20.34 -12.29
C LEU A 64 -8.90 -20.30 -11.90
N LYS A 65 -8.50 -21.12 -10.93
CA LYS A 65 -7.15 -21.14 -10.36
C LYS A 65 -6.07 -21.06 -11.45
N ASP A 66 -6.09 -21.99 -12.40
CA ASP A 66 -5.09 -22.06 -13.45
C ASP A 66 -5.01 -20.76 -14.28
N ILE A 67 -6.16 -20.15 -14.60
CA ILE A 67 -6.21 -18.91 -15.39
C ILE A 67 -5.67 -17.72 -14.58
N ILE A 68 -5.98 -17.67 -13.27
CA ILE A 68 -5.46 -16.62 -12.39
C ILE A 68 -3.95 -16.78 -12.22
N GLU A 69 -3.47 -18.00 -11.99
CA GLU A 69 -2.04 -18.32 -11.86
C GLU A 69 -1.27 -18.00 -13.15
N ASP A 70 -1.76 -18.45 -14.30
CA ASP A 70 -1.19 -18.14 -15.62
C ASP A 70 -1.10 -16.63 -15.86
N THR A 71 -2.13 -15.89 -15.46
CA THR A 71 -2.16 -14.44 -15.59
C THR A 71 -1.11 -13.78 -14.70
N ILE A 72 -0.95 -14.24 -13.45
CA ILE A 72 0.05 -13.71 -12.53
C ILE A 72 1.45 -13.97 -13.09
N ASP A 73 1.73 -15.19 -13.53
CA ASP A 73 3.01 -15.57 -14.15
C ASP A 73 3.32 -14.68 -15.36
N GLU A 74 2.33 -14.45 -16.23
CA GLU A 74 2.45 -13.59 -17.41
C GLU A 74 2.80 -12.14 -17.04
N VAL A 75 2.14 -11.58 -16.02
CA VAL A 75 2.40 -10.21 -15.54
C VAL A 75 3.79 -10.12 -14.89
N MET A 76 4.19 -11.10 -14.08
CA MET A 76 5.50 -11.10 -13.42
C MET A 76 6.63 -11.21 -14.43
N SER A 77 6.49 -12.08 -15.44
CA SER A 77 7.47 -12.20 -16.52
C SER A 77 7.64 -10.88 -17.27
N GLU A 78 6.54 -10.21 -17.63
CA GLU A 78 6.61 -8.90 -18.28
C GLU A 78 7.28 -7.85 -17.40
N PHE A 79 6.91 -7.81 -16.11
CA PHE A 79 7.49 -6.87 -15.15
C PHE A 79 9.01 -7.06 -15.04
N ASN A 80 9.46 -8.30 -14.91
CA ASN A 80 10.87 -8.64 -14.84
C ASN A 80 11.62 -8.32 -16.14
N ASP A 81 10.94 -8.29 -17.28
CA ASP A 81 11.54 -7.94 -18.55
C ASP A 81 11.76 -6.44 -18.78
N LEU A 82 11.13 -5.58 -17.98
CA LEU A 82 11.27 -4.13 -18.10
C LEU A 82 12.72 -3.69 -17.84
N LYS A 83 13.25 -2.87 -18.76
CA LYS A 83 14.64 -2.38 -18.71
C LYS A 83 14.98 -1.69 -17.39
N TYR A 84 14.06 -0.91 -16.84
CA TYR A 84 14.30 -0.19 -15.59
C TYR A 84 14.22 -1.12 -14.37
N VAL A 85 13.40 -2.17 -14.39
CA VAL A 85 13.35 -3.20 -13.33
C VAL A 85 14.67 -3.94 -13.27
N LYS A 86 15.18 -4.38 -14.44
CA LYS A 86 16.50 -5.01 -14.55
C LYS A 86 17.62 -4.11 -14.00
N LYS A 87 17.62 -2.82 -14.36
CA LYS A 87 18.58 -1.82 -13.83
C LYS A 87 18.41 -1.61 -12.33
N TRP A 88 17.19 -1.62 -11.83
CA TRP A 88 16.89 -1.43 -10.41
C TRP A 88 17.40 -2.62 -9.58
N TYR A 89 17.18 -3.86 -10.03
CA TYR A 89 17.77 -5.04 -9.41
C TYR A 89 19.30 -4.94 -9.35
N GLN A 90 19.95 -4.64 -10.48
CA GLN A 90 21.42 -4.46 -10.54
C GLN A 90 21.94 -3.37 -9.60
N HIS A 91 21.16 -2.31 -9.36
CA HIS A 91 21.57 -1.22 -8.46
C HIS A 91 21.49 -1.62 -6.98
N HIS A 92 20.57 -2.53 -6.63
CA HIS A 92 20.31 -2.93 -5.25
C HIS A 92 20.99 -4.25 -4.88
N ASP A 93 21.42 -5.05 -5.86
CA ASP A 93 22.25 -6.25 -5.67
C ASP A 93 23.64 -5.85 -5.14
N LYS A 94 23.70 -5.56 -3.84
CA LYS A 94 24.90 -5.15 -3.10
C LYS A 94 25.21 -6.20 -2.05
N TRP A 95 26.35 -6.87 -2.23
CA TRP A 95 26.83 -7.96 -1.39
C TRP A 95 26.94 -7.64 0.12
N TYR A 96 26.94 -6.35 0.49
CA TYR A 96 27.11 -5.87 1.86
C TYR A 96 25.80 -5.67 2.64
N ASN A 97 24.62 -5.81 2.01
CA ASN A 97 23.34 -5.69 2.71
C ASN A 97 22.32 -6.71 2.19
N PRO A 98 22.56 -8.01 2.38
CA PRO A 98 21.55 -9.03 2.08
C PRO A 98 20.31 -8.71 2.91
N PHE A 99 19.13 -8.70 2.28
CA PHE A 99 17.84 -8.30 2.87
C PHE A 99 17.53 -6.79 2.83
N ASP A 100 18.02 -6.07 1.83
CA ASP A 100 17.45 -4.77 1.54
C ASP A 100 16.00 -4.91 1.01
N ARG A 101 15.27 -3.80 0.87
CA ARG A 101 13.87 -3.87 0.42
C ARG A 101 13.73 -4.35 -1.01
N ALA A 102 14.76 -4.16 -1.83
CA ALA A 102 14.74 -4.64 -3.19
C ALA A 102 14.85 -6.16 -3.22
N ASP A 103 15.72 -6.74 -2.40
CA ASP A 103 15.83 -8.19 -2.22
C ASP A 103 14.50 -8.79 -1.77
N MET A 104 13.79 -8.11 -0.87
CA MET A 104 12.48 -8.57 -0.40
C MET A 104 11.39 -8.47 -1.48
N ILE A 105 11.39 -7.42 -2.30
CA ILE A 105 10.47 -7.31 -3.44
C ILE A 105 10.79 -8.37 -4.50
N GLN A 106 12.08 -8.62 -4.76
CA GLN A 106 12.53 -9.65 -5.67
C GLN A 106 12.14 -11.05 -5.17
N ALA A 107 12.28 -11.31 -3.87
CA ALA A 107 11.79 -12.53 -3.23
C ALA A 107 10.27 -12.66 -3.39
N CYS A 108 9.49 -11.60 -3.13
CA CYS A 108 8.04 -11.60 -3.36
C CYS A 108 7.69 -11.98 -4.81
N ILE A 109 8.34 -11.36 -5.79
CA ILE A 109 8.09 -11.62 -7.21
C ILE A 109 8.47 -13.05 -7.57
N PHE A 110 9.64 -13.51 -7.12
CA PHE A 110 10.08 -14.89 -7.31
C PHE A 110 9.07 -15.90 -6.73
N PHE A 111 8.53 -15.65 -5.53
CA PHE A 111 7.52 -16.51 -4.93
C PHE A 111 6.20 -16.49 -5.72
N LEU A 112 5.81 -15.33 -6.27
CA LEU A 112 4.65 -15.23 -7.16
C LEU A 112 4.84 -16.00 -8.47
N GLU A 113 6.05 -16.07 -9.02
CA GLU A 113 6.36 -16.91 -10.20
C GLU A 113 6.42 -18.41 -9.88
N LYS A 114 6.68 -18.77 -8.61
CA LYS A 114 6.69 -20.17 -8.13
C LYS A 114 5.36 -20.59 -7.54
N PHE A 115 4.32 -19.78 -7.72
CA PHE A 115 3.00 -19.96 -7.12
C PHE A 115 2.37 -21.31 -7.48
N LYS A 116 2.50 -21.76 -8.73
CA LYS A 116 2.02 -23.08 -9.20
C LYS A 116 2.61 -24.28 -8.45
N ILE A 117 3.80 -24.11 -7.86
CA ILE A 117 4.59 -25.19 -7.28
C ILE A 117 4.45 -25.21 -5.74
N LEU A 118 4.11 -24.08 -5.13
CA LEU A 118 4.02 -23.94 -3.68
C LEU A 118 2.57 -24.00 -3.19
N SER A 119 2.33 -24.68 -2.08
CA SER A 119 1.01 -24.66 -1.45
C SER A 119 0.70 -23.29 -0.86
N PHE A 120 -0.59 -22.93 -0.85
CA PHE A 120 -1.10 -21.68 -0.27
C PHE A 120 -0.57 -21.44 1.15
N GLU A 121 -0.54 -22.49 1.98
CA GLU A 121 -0.07 -22.44 3.37
C GLU A 121 1.42 -22.11 3.50
N LYS A 122 2.25 -22.60 2.56
CA LYS A 122 3.68 -22.27 2.54
C LYS A 122 3.91 -20.83 2.08
N LEU A 123 3.16 -20.38 1.07
CA LEU A 123 3.24 -19.02 0.57
C LEU A 123 2.77 -18.00 1.61
N SER A 124 1.69 -18.29 2.34
CA SER A 124 1.15 -17.39 3.36
C SER A 124 2.13 -17.14 4.50
N GLY A 125 2.79 -18.19 5.02
CA GLY A 125 3.79 -18.06 6.08
C GLY A 125 5.02 -17.24 5.66
N ILE A 126 5.48 -17.41 4.42
CA ILE A 126 6.58 -16.63 3.85
C ILE A 126 6.19 -15.15 3.70
N ILE A 127 4.98 -14.88 3.20
CA ILE A 127 4.45 -13.53 3.06
C ILE A 127 4.30 -12.86 4.43
N GLU A 128 3.85 -13.58 5.46
CA GLU A 128 3.76 -13.06 6.83
C GLU A 128 5.11 -12.66 7.40
N TYR A 129 6.11 -13.52 7.22
CA TYR A 129 7.47 -13.22 7.61
C TYR A 129 7.98 -11.94 6.92
N MET A 130 7.77 -11.81 5.61
CA MET A 130 8.18 -10.62 4.87
C MET A 130 7.43 -9.34 5.29
N ILE A 131 6.12 -9.42 5.50
CA ILE A 131 5.31 -8.30 6.01
C ILE A 131 5.88 -7.80 7.34
N SER A 132 6.20 -8.72 8.27
CA SER A 132 6.71 -8.35 9.60
C SER A 132 8.03 -7.57 9.53
N LYS A 133 8.88 -7.85 8.53
CA LYS A 133 10.17 -7.19 8.31
C LYS A 133 10.05 -5.86 7.55
N LEU A 134 9.04 -5.72 6.69
CA LEU A 134 8.84 -4.54 5.84
C LEU A 134 7.98 -3.44 6.47
N SER A 135 7.36 -3.69 7.61
CA SER A 135 6.43 -2.77 8.29
C SER A 135 7.11 -1.52 8.93
N GLY A 136 8.26 -1.08 8.43
CA GLY A 136 8.96 0.12 8.93
C GLY A 136 8.35 1.45 8.48
N ASN A 137 8.50 2.49 9.32
CA ASN A 137 7.90 3.83 9.21
C ASN A 137 8.54 4.74 8.12
N ASN A 138 8.45 4.35 6.86
CA ASN A 138 9.09 5.08 5.75
C ASN A 138 8.62 6.51 5.52
N ASP A 139 7.33 6.74 5.69
CA ASP A 139 6.74 8.03 5.34
C ASP A 139 7.19 9.11 6.33
N SER A 140 7.37 8.73 7.59
CA SER A 140 7.92 9.58 8.65
C SER A 140 9.37 9.96 8.39
N ASP A 141 10.21 9.02 7.93
CA ASP A 141 11.61 9.30 7.57
C ASP A 141 11.71 10.26 6.38
N GLY A 142 10.82 10.10 5.39
CA GLY A 142 10.69 11.04 4.27
C GLY A 142 10.26 12.44 4.74
N ALA A 143 9.28 12.51 5.64
CA ALA A 143 8.82 13.76 6.22
C ALA A 143 9.94 14.47 7.00
N ILE A 144 10.73 13.75 7.81
CA ILE A 144 11.90 14.31 8.52
C ILE A 144 12.90 14.93 7.53
N LYS A 145 13.23 14.21 6.45
CA LYS A 145 14.14 14.75 5.41
C LYS A 145 13.58 16.03 4.78
N LEU A 146 12.27 16.06 4.47
CA LEU A 146 11.64 17.26 3.94
C LEU A 146 11.74 18.42 4.94
N PHE A 147 11.42 18.17 6.20
CA PHE A 147 11.50 19.17 7.28
C PHE A 147 12.89 19.78 7.43
N ASN A 148 13.95 19.00 7.18
CA ASN A 148 15.33 19.49 7.22
C ASN A 148 15.69 20.39 6.01
N THR A 149 14.91 20.35 4.94
CA THR A 149 15.15 21.15 3.72
C THR A 149 14.25 22.39 3.61
N VAL A 150 13.12 22.40 4.31
CA VAL A 150 12.16 23.51 4.26
C VAL A 150 12.41 24.54 5.35
N SER A 151 11.76 25.70 5.22
CA SER A 151 11.88 26.79 6.20
C SER A 151 11.59 26.33 7.62
N GLN A 152 12.39 26.80 8.59
CA GLN A 152 12.16 26.56 10.01
C GLN A 152 10.84 27.15 10.54
N LYS A 153 10.11 27.92 9.73
CA LYS A 153 8.76 28.42 10.05
C LYS A 153 7.66 27.37 9.85
N ILE A 154 7.95 26.27 9.16
CA ILE A 154 6.96 25.22 8.89
C ILE A 154 6.82 24.29 10.10
N GLN A 155 5.58 24.05 10.53
CA GLN A 155 5.24 23.18 11.66
C GLN A 155 4.57 21.88 11.22
N TYR A 156 3.77 21.92 10.16
CA TYR A 156 3.03 20.75 9.70
C TYR A 156 3.39 20.43 8.26
N VAL A 157 3.64 19.15 8.00
CA VAL A 157 3.71 18.62 6.64
C VAL A 157 2.50 17.71 6.47
N VAL A 158 1.60 18.14 5.59
CA VAL A 158 0.41 17.37 5.21
C VAL A 158 0.71 16.65 3.90
N MET A 159 0.62 15.32 3.88
CA MET A 159 0.73 14.51 2.67
C MET A 159 -0.49 13.60 2.49
N GLY A 160 -0.60 13.02 1.29
CA GLY A 160 -1.58 11.99 0.96
C GLY A 160 -0.91 10.69 0.51
N HIS A 161 -1.41 10.12 -0.59
CA HIS A 161 -0.86 8.96 -1.32
C HIS A 161 -0.94 7.59 -0.63
N THR A 162 -0.84 7.50 0.69
CA THR A 162 -0.86 6.20 1.40
C THR A 162 -2.29 5.67 1.59
N HIS A 163 -3.28 6.55 1.48
CA HIS A 163 -4.68 6.31 1.84
C HIS A 163 -4.87 5.85 3.30
N PHE A 164 -3.86 6.04 4.15
CA PHE A 164 -3.88 5.68 5.56
C PHE A 164 -3.70 6.94 6.40
N PRO A 165 -4.70 7.30 7.24
CA PRO A 165 -4.57 8.46 8.10
C PRO A 165 -3.49 8.22 9.15
N LEU A 166 -2.53 9.13 9.25
CA LEU A 166 -1.43 9.05 10.21
C LEU A 166 -1.17 10.42 10.82
N GLN A 167 -1.04 10.47 12.14
CA GLN A 167 -0.52 11.61 12.86
C GLN A 167 0.76 11.16 13.55
N GLN A 168 1.89 11.73 13.16
CA GLN A 168 3.18 11.36 13.70
C GLN A 168 3.94 12.61 14.15
N PRO A 169 4.23 12.76 15.46
CA PRO A 169 5.19 13.76 15.90
C PRO A 169 6.58 13.39 15.35
N LEU A 170 7.28 14.38 14.79
CA LEU A 170 8.62 14.18 14.23
C LEU A 170 9.69 14.71 15.16
N PHE A 171 9.60 15.98 15.54
CA PHE A 171 10.53 16.60 16.49
C PHE A 171 9.93 17.84 17.14
N PHE A 172 10.46 18.17 18.31
CA PHE A 172 10.13 19.35 19.10
C PHE A 172 11.39 20.18 19.23
N ASP A 173 11.30 21.47 18.91
CA ASP A 173 12.41 22.41 18.99
C ASP A 173 12.04 23.58 19.89
N GLN A 174 12.88 23.85 20.90
CA GLN A 174 12.73 24.96 21.82
C GLN A 174 13.86 25.95 21.52
N GLN A 175 13.50 27.08 20.92
CA GLN A 175 14.45 28.10 20.51
C GLN A 175 14.91 28.95 21.70
N ASP A 176 16.11 29.50 21.61
CA ASP A 176 16.74 30.32 22.67
C ASP A 176 15.91 31.55 23.08
N ASN A 177 15.02 32.03 22.20
CA ASN A 177 14.10 33.14 22.45
C ASN A 177 12.81 32.72 23.18
N GLY A 178 12.72 31.47 23.65
CA GLY A 178 11.53 30.90 24.30
C GLY A 178 10.42 30.46 23.33
N LYS A 179 10.60 30.62 22.01
CA LYS A 179 9.65 30.11 21.02
C LYS A 179 9.76 28.59 20.93
N ILE A 180 8.60 27.94 20.84
CA ILE A 180 8.52 26.51 20.60
C ILE A 180 8.13 26.24 19.14
N ARG A 181 8.59 25.10 18.61
CA ARG A 181 8.21 24.59 17.31
C ARG A 181 7.90 23.11 17.42
N GLU A 182 6.64 22.77 17.19
CA GLU A 182 6.16 21.39 17.12
C GLU A 182 6.08 20.97 15.65
N CYS A 183 6.91 20.00 15.25
CA CYS A 183 6.90 19.49 13.88
C CYS A 183 6.16 18.17 13.79
N LEU A 184 5.07 18.16 13.02
CA LEU A 184 4.23 16.99 12.83
C LEU A 184 4.07 16.63 11.37
N TYR A 185 4.07 15.33 11.12
CA TYR A 185 3.63 14.72 9.87
C TYR A 185 2.17 14.31 9.98
N LEU A 186 1.36 14.81 9.05
CA LEU A 186 -0.06 14.48 8.93
C LEU A 186 -0.27 13.82 7.57
N ASN A 187 -0.88 12.64 7.56
CA ASN A 187 -1.35 12.01 6.33
C ASN A 187 -2.88 12.02 6.30
N THR A 188 -3.44 12.63 5.26
CA THR A 188 -4.88 12.56 4.99
C THR A 188 -5.16 11.36 4.09
N GLY A 189 -5.89 10.37 4.61
CA GLY A 189 -6.44 9.30 3.77
C GLY A 189 -7.46 9.83 2.76
N THR A 190 -7.84 9.03 1.76
CA THR A 190 -8.87 9.40 0.77
C THR A 190 -10.22 8.77 1.11
N TRP A 191 -11.32 9.31 0.54
CA TRP A 191 -12.63 8.65 0.48
C TRP A 191 -12.62 7.47 -0.52
N ILE A 192 -11.86 6.42 -0.21
CA ILE A 192 -11.80 5.18 -0.99
C ILE A 192 -12.06 4.01 -0.05
N LYS A 193 -12.76 2.98 -0.56
CA LYS A 193 -12.98 1.74 0.18
C LYS A 193 -11.63 1.06 0.35
N ASN A 194 -11.21 0.82 1.59
CA ASN A 194 -10.00 0.06 1.89
C ASN A 194 -10.39 -1.31 2.40
N TYR A 195 -9.60 -2.33 2.07
CA TYR A 195 -9.77 -3.69 2.58
C TYR A 195 -8.65 -4.05 3.54
N TYR A 196 -9.03 -4.65 4.67
CA TYR A 196 -8.14 -5.02 5.75
C TYR A 196 -8.24 -6.52 5.98
N THR A 197 -7.10 -7.17 6.19
CA THR A 197 -7.05 -8.61 6.49
C THR A 197 -7.70 -8.88 7.85
N CYS A 198 -8.54 -9.92 7.92
CA CYS A 198 -9.07 -10.43 9.19
C CYS A 198 -7.92 -10.92 10.08
N ARG A 199 -8.04 -10.71 11.40
CA ARG A 199 -7.03 -11.18 12.36
C ARG A 199 -6.83 -12.71 12.31
N GLU A 200 -7.91 -13.45 12.08
CA GLU A 200 -7.89 -14.90 11.91
C GLU A 200 -7.32 -15.35 10.54
N GLY A 201 -6.90 -14.42 9.68
CA GLY A 201 -6.31 -14.71 8.36
C GLY A 201 -7.27 -15.27 7.31
N ASN A 202 -8.55 -15.44 7.66
CA ASN A 202 -9.56 -16.12 6.84
C ASN A 202 -10.27 -15.23 5.82
N GLY A 203 -9.80 -14.00 5.61
CA GLY A 203 -10.42 -13.13 4.61
C GLY A 203 -10.07 -11.66 4.80
N PHE A 204 -10.88 -10.83 4.16
CA PHE A 204 -10.71 -9.38 4.13
C PHE A 204 -12.05 -8.68 4.32
N ILE A 205 -12.03 -7.59 5.08
CA ILE A 205 -13.21 -6.77 5.33
C ILE A 205 -12.93 -5.36 4.81
N GLY A 206 -13.84 -4.88 3.96
CA GLY A 206 -13.76 -3.54 3.37
C GLY A 206 -14.63 -2.50 4.08
N TRP A 207 -14.15 -1.27 4.18
CA TRP A 207 -14.92 -0.08 4.56
C TRP A 207 -14.32 1.20 3.97
N LYS A 208 -15.13 2.24 3.82
CA LYS A 208 -14.65 3.58 3.44
C LYS A 208 -14.23 4.34 4.70
N ASN A 209 -13.16 5.12 4.59
CA ASN A 209 -12.77 6.05 5.63
C ASN A 209 -12.83 7.47 5.05
N ILE A 210 -13.41 8.41 5.79
CA ILE A 210 -13.19 9.83 5.56
C ILE A 210 -12.19 10.34 6.57
N ASN A 211 -11.21 11.08 6.08
CA ASN A 211 -10.24 11.74 6.93
C ASN A 211 -10.05 13.15 6.40
N TYR A 212 -10.12 14.12 7.29
CA TYR A 212 -9.75 15.48 6.96
C TYR A 212 -8.98 16.09 8.12
N VAL A 213 -8.10 17.00 7.77
CA VAL A 213 -7.33 17.83 8.70
C VAL A 213 -7.87 19.24 8.53
N VAL A 214 -8.26 19.86 9.63
CA VAL A 214 -8.56 21.30 9.68
C VAL A 214 -7.38 21.97 10.34
N VAL A 215 -6.77 22.95 9.66
CA VAL A 215 -5.69 23.76 10.23
C VAL A 215 -6.24 25.16 10.44
N TYR A 216 -6.10 25.65 11.67
CA TYR A 216 -6.56 26.96 12.10
C TYR A 216 -5.36 27.87 12.26
N THR A 217 -5.50 29.11 11.79
CA THR A 217 -4.57 30.19 12.10
C THR A 217 -4.62 30.54 13.60
N PRO A 218 -3.58 31.19 14.15
CA PRO A 218 -3.62 31.69 15.52
C PRO A 218 -4.78 32.66 15.79
N GLU A 219 -5.26 33.35 14.76
CA GLU A 219 -6.41 34.27 14.84
C GLU A 219 -7.73 33.52 14.96
N GLU A 220 -7.91 32.45 14.16
CA GLU A 220 -9.11 31.60 14.20
C GLU A 220 -9.18 30.77 15.48
N LYS A 221 -8.02 30.33 16.01
CA LYS A 221 -7.96 29.52 17.23
C LYS A 221 -6.76 29.93 18.11
N PRO A 222 -6.91 31.00 18.92
CA PRO A 222 -5.84 31.54 19.73
C PRO A 222 -5.29 30.57 20.77
N ASN A 223 -3.96 30.62 20.99
CA ASN A 223 -3.27 29.88 22.04
C ASN A 223 -2.07 30.67 22.58
N LYS A 224 -1.54 30.23 23.72
CA LYS A 224 -0.44 30.91 24.43
C LYS A 224 0.87 31.06 23.65
N HIS A 225 1.05 30.27 22.59
CA HIS A 225 2.29 30.22 21.81
C HIS A 225 2.15 30.90 20.45
N ASP A 226 0.95 31.43 20.13
CA ASP A 226 0.64 32.07 18.85
C ASP A 226 0.97 31.19 17.64
N LEU A 227 0.72 29.88 17.77
CA LEU A 227 0.99 28.89 16.72
C LEU A 227 -0.29 28.45 16.00
N PRO A 228 -0.26 28.15 14.70
CA PRO A 228 -1.31 27.37 14.06
C PRO A 228 -1.62 26.10 14.86
N VAL A 229 -2.87 25.68 14.86
CA VAL A 229 -3.31 24.43 15.49
C VAL A 229 -4.09 23.60 14.49
N PHE A 230 -4.14 22.29 14.67
CA PHE A 230 -4.90 21.41 13.79
C PHE A 230 -5.85 20.50 14.55
N GLU A 231 -6.89 20.05 13.84
CA GLU A 231 -7.78 18.98 14.25
C GLU A 231 -7.81 17.92 13.17
N THR A 232 -7.89 16.65 13.57
CA THR A 232 -8.07 15.54 12.64
C THR A 232 -9.36 14.82 12.94
N TRP A 233 -10.18 14.63 11.93
CA TRP A 233 -11.45 13.92 12.04
C TRP A 233 -11.42 12.68 11.17
N ARG A 234 -11.91 11.57 11.73
CA ARG A 234 -12.02 10.28 11.04
C ARG A 234 -13.43 9.73 11.16
N GLY A 235 -14.09 9.56 10.01
CA GLY A 235 -15.36 8.83 9.92
C GLY A 235 -15.18 7.53 9.15
N VAL A 236 -16.05 6.56 9.43
CA VAL A 236 -16.01 5.22 8.82
C VAL A 236 -17.40 4.84 8.32
N GLU A 237 -17.47 4.31 7.11
CA GLU A 237 -18.69 3.78 6.50
C GLU A 237 -18.45 2.33 6.06
N LYS A 238 -19.18 1.39 6.68
CA LYS A 238 -18.96 -0.06 6.53
C LYS A 238 -19.78 -0.70 5.42
N ARG A 239 -20.95 -0.15 5.09
CA ARG A 239 -21.89 -0.73 4.13
C ARG A 239 -22.31 0.34 3.15
N ASP A 240 -22.11 0.01 1.88
CA ASP A 240 -22.55 0.77 0.71
C ASP A 240 -23.20 -0.21 -0.29
N GLU A 241 -23.54 -1.42 0.21
CA GLU A 241 -24.11 -2.57 -0.52
C GLU A 241 -25.64 -2.54 -0.41
#